data_AF-A0A0G4KGH4-F1
#
_entry.id   AF-A0A0G4KGH4-F1
#
_cell.length_a   1.000
_cell.length_b   1.000
_cell.length_c   1.000
_cell.angle_alpha   90.00
_cell.angle_beta   90.00
_cell.angle_gamma   90.00
#
_symmetry.space_group_name_H-M   'P 1'
#
loop_
_entity.id
_entity.type
_entity.pdbx_description
1 polymer ?
#
loop_
_entity_poly.entity_id
_entity_poly.type
_entity_poly.pdbx_seq_one_letter_code
_entity_poly.pdbx_strand_id
1 'polypeptide(L)' 'MIAIFDEDGGGDVDFQEFVSGLSAFSSKGNKEQKLRFAFKVYDIDRDGYISNGELFIVLKMMVGSNLKDQQLQQIL' A
#
# COMPACT_ATOMS: atom_id res chain seq x y z
N MET A 1 -6.25 3.06 -4.45
CA MET A 1 -6.86 2.13 -3.47
C MET A 1 -7.26 0.82 -4.14
N ILE A 2 -7.94 0.84 -5.30
CA ILE A 2 -8.19 -0.37 -6.13
C ILE A 2 -6.90 -1.13 -6.46
N ALA A 3 -5.84 -0.41 -6.87
CA ALA A 3 -4.54 -1.00 -7.21
C ALA A 3 -3.83 -1.79 -6.09
N ILE A 4 -4.27 -1.72 -4.83
CA ILE A 4 -3.71 -2.57 -3.75
C ILE A 4 -4.33 -3.97 -3.78
N PHE A 5 -5.56 -4.07 -4.27
CA PHE A 5 -6.34 -5.30 -4.29
C PHE A 5 -6.31 -5.99 -5.65
N ASP A 6 -6.19 -5.24 -6.74
CA ASP A 6 -6.08 -5.71 -8.13
C ASP A 6 -4.72 -6.39 -8.38
N GLU A 7 -4.57 -7.67 -8.03
CA GLU A 7 -3.32 -8.42 -8.10
C GLU A 7 -2.89 -8.72 -9.54
N ASP A 8 -3.84 -8.91 -10.45
CA ASP A 8 -3.57 -9.25 -11.84
C ASP A 8 -3.32 -8.02 -12.76
N GLY A 9 -3.64 -6.81 -12.28
CA GLY A 9 -3.46 -5.56 -13.02
C GLY A 9 -4.53 -5.34 -14.09
N GLY A 10 -5.68 -6.02 -13.97
CA GLY A 10 -6.82 -5.92 -14.87
C GLY A 10 -7.54 -4.58 -14.79
N GLY A 11 -7.30 -3.78 -13.75
CA GLY A 11 -7.93 -2.49 -13.52
C GLY A 11 -9.27 -2.57 -12.77
N ASP A 12 -9.74 -3.78 -12.50
CA ASP A 12 -10.91 -4.09 -11.68
C ASP A 12 -10.48 -5.02 -10.52
N VAL A 13 -11.35 -5.22 -9.53
CA VAL A 13 -11.08 -6.15 -8.41
C VAL A 13 -12.05 -7.31 -8.50
N ASP A 14 -11.53 -8.53 -8.70
CA ASP A 14 -12.34 -9.73 -8.72
C ASP A 14 -12.74 -10.19 -7.31
N PHE A 15 -13.62 -11.19 -7.23
CA PHE A 15 -14.10 -11.69 -5.94
C PHE A 15 -12.98 -12.29 -5.07
N GLN A 16 -12.00 -12.96 -5.68
CA GLN A 16 -10.88 -13.59 -4.99
C GLN A 16 -9.92 -12.54 -4.42
N GLU A 17 -9.63 -11.51 -5.20
CA GLU A 17 -8.83 -10.35 -4.82
C GLU A 17 -9.49 -9.56 -3.69
N PHE A 18 -10.80 -9.34 -3.79
CA PHE A 18 -11.59 -8.69 -2.75
C PHE A 18 -11.55 -9.45 -1.42
N VAL A 19 -11.79 -10.77 -1.45
CA VAL A 19 -11.78 -11.62 -0.25
C VAL A 19 -10.38 -11.71 0.35
N SER A 20 -9.36 -11.89 -0.48
CA SER A 20 -7.95 -11.92 -0.05
C SER A 20 -7.55 -10.61 0.61
N GLY A 21 -7.94 -9.48 0.02
CA GLY A 21 -7.77 -8.15 0.56
C GLY A 21 -8.41 -7.96 1.93
N LEU A 22 -9.69 -8.32 2.07
CA LEU A 22 -10.41 -8.22 3.33
C LEU A 22 -9.83 -9.13 4.42
N SER A 23 -9.28 -10.28 4.04
CA SER A 23 -8.66 -11.23 4.99
C SER A 23 -7.49 -10.59 5.75
N ALA A 24 -6.75 -9.67 5.12
CA ALA A 24 -5.64 -8.95 5.74
C ALA A 24 -6.08 -8.04 6.89
N PHE A 25 -7.33 -7.56 6.87
CA PHE A 25 -7.90 -6.73 7.94
C PHE A 25 -8.55 -7.57 9.06
N SER A 26 -8.64 -8.89 8.89
CA SER A 26 -9.18 -9.77 9.91
C SER A 26 -8.36 -9.72 11.20
N SER A 27 -9.06 -9.66 12.34
CA SER A 27 -8.43 -9.80 13.66
C SER A 27 -7.80 -11.18 13.86
N LYS A 28 -8.25 -12.19 13.10
CA LYS A 28 -7.72 -13.57 13.10
C LYS A 28 -6.54 -13.78 12.14
N GLY A 29 -6.20 -12.79 11.30
CA GLY A 29 -5.08 -12.88 10.37
C GLY A 29 -3.73 -12.93 11.10
N ASN A 30 -2.79 -13.72 10.58
CA ASN A 30 -1.47 -13.84 11.19
C ASN A 30 -0.65 -12.54 11.00
N LYS A 31 0.34 -12.30 11.85
CA LYS A 31 1.16 -11.06 11.82
C LYS A 31 1.86 -10.88 10.47
N GLU A 32 2.32 -11.96 9.86
CA GLU A 32 3.04 -11.94 8.58
C GLU A 32 2.14 -11.45 7.45
N GLN A 33 0.90 -11.92 7.36
CA GLN A 33 -0.09 -11.50 6.37
C GLN A 33 -0.37 -10.00 6.47
N LYS A 34 -0.49 -9.48 7.70
CA LYS A 34 -0.68 -8.04 7.94
C LYS A 34 0.53 -7.21 7.48
N LEU A 35 1.74 -7.70 7.76
CA LEU A 35 2.97 -7.05 7.31
C LEU A 35 3.12 -7.09 5.79
N ARG A 36 2.83 -8.23 5.16
CA ARG A 36 2.84 -8.37 3.69
C ARG A 36 1.83 -7.42 3.04
N PHE A 37 0.63 -7.34 3.59
CA PHE A 37 -0.37 -6.40 3.11
C PHE A 37 0.08 -4.95 3.27
N ALA A 38 0.61 -4.58 4.45
CA ALA A 38 1.14 -3.24 4.67
C ALA A 38 2.26 -2.91 3.68
N PHE A 39 3.16 -3.86 3.40
CA PHE A 39 4.23 -3.70 2.41
C PHE A 39 3.67 -3.42 1.01
N LYS A 40 2.67 -4.20 0.55
CA LYS A 40 1.97 -3.99 -0.74
C LYS A 40 1.29 -2.63 -0.87
N VAL A 41 0.98 -1.95 0.24
CA VAL A 41 0.44 -0.58 0.20
C VAL A 41 1.53 0.44 -0.16
N TYR A 42 2.78 0.16 0.21
CA TYR A 42 3.93 1.02 -0.09
C TYR A 42 4.61 0.69 -1.40
N ASP A 43 4.73 -0.59 -1.76
CA ASP A 43 5.30 -1.08 -3.02
C ASP A 43 4.23 -0.95 -4.13
N ILE A 44 4.26 0.17 -4.86
CA ILE A 44 3.25 0.55 -5.85
C ILE A 44 3.50 -0.17 -7.16
N ASP A 45 4.76 -0.28 -7.58
CA ASP A 45 5.13 -0.93 -8.84
C ASP A 45 5.25 -2.46 -8.74
N ARG A 46 5.23 -2.99 -7.51
CA ARG A 46 5.25 -4.42 -7.18
C ARG A 46 6.55 -5.10 -7.56
N ASP A 47 7.66 -4.37 -7.54
CA ASP A 47 8.99 -4.94 -7.77
C ASP A 47 9.54 -5.70 -6.54
N GLY A 48 8.85 -5.63 -5.40
CA GLY A 48 9.23 -6.28 -4.14
C GLY A 48 10.14 -5.43 -3.25
N TYR A 49 10.38 -4.18 -3.63
CA TYR A 49 11.12 -3.17 -2.88
C TYR A 49 10.23 -1.96 -2.61
N ILE A 50 10.65 -1.09 -1.69
CA ILE A 50 9.99 0.21 -1.47
C ILE A 50 11.03 1.27 -1.79
N SER A 51 10.84 1.94 -2.91
CA SER A 51 11.66 3.07 -3.31
C SER A 51 11.34 4.33 -2.50
N ASN A 52 12.29 5.27 -2.47
CA ASN A 52 12.08 6.58 -1.83
C ASN A 52 10.89 7.33 -2.46
N GLY A 53 10.71 7.19 -3.78
CA GLY A 53 9.59 7.81 -4.51
C GLY A 53 8.24 7.25 -4.09
N GLU A 54 8.13 5.93 -3.96
CA GLU A 54 6.88 5.29 -3.52
C GLU A 54 6.53 5.63 -2.06
N LEU A 55 7.53 5.62 -1.17
CA LEU A 55 7.34 6.02 0.21
C LEU A 55 6.91 7.49 0.31
N PHE A 56 7.50 8.38 -0.49
CA PHE A 56 7.07 9.78 -0.59
C PHE A 56 5.62 9.89 -1.03
N ILE A 57 5.23 9.18 -2.10
CA ILE A 57 3.87 9.21 -2.63
C ILE A 57 2.85 8.80 -1.56
N VAL A 58 3.06 7.65 -0.91
CA VAL A 58 2.12 7.12 0.07
C VAL A 58 2.02 8.04 1.29
N LEU A 59 3.15 8.50 1.82
CA LEU A 59 3.12 9.44 2.95
C LEU A 59 2.49 10.78 2.59
N LYS A 60 2.73 11.28 1.36
CA LYS A 60 2.09 12.52 0.89
C LYS A 60 0.58 12.37 0.82
N MET A 61 0.07 11.21 0.39
CA MET A 61 -1.37 10.93 0.41
C MET A 61 -1.93 10.89 1.84
N MET A 62 -1.20 10.34 2.82
CA MET A 62 -1.66 10.25 4.21
C MET A 62 -1.62 11.59 4.95
N VAL A 63 -0.56 12.37 4.77
CA VAL A 63 -0.36 13.63 5.52
C VAL A 63 -1.04 14.81 4.83
N GLY A 64 -1.30 14.69 3.52
CA GLY A 64 -1.98 15.71 2.72
C GLY A 64 -1.23 17.04 2.70
N SER A 65 -1.93 18.12 3.03
CA SER A 65 -1.38 19.49 3.08
C SER A 65 -0.76 19.88 4.42
N ASN A 66 -0.77 18.98 5.42
CA ASN A 66 -0.22 19.28 6.76
C ASN A 66 1.32 19.39 6.75
N LEU A 67 2.00 18.82 5.74
CA LEU A 67 3.44 18.95 5.53
C LEU A 67 3.74 19.43 4.12
N LYS A 68 4.71 20.35 4.01
CA LYS A 68 5.32 20.73 2.73
C LYS A 68 6.19 19.58 2.20
N ASP A 69 6.32 19.51 0.88
CA ASP A 69 7.09 18.44 0.22
C ASP A 69 8.54 18.37 0.70
N GLN A 70 9.16 19.53 0.94
CA GLN A 70 10.51 19.61 1.49
C GLN A 70 10.63 19.03 2.90
N GLN A 71 9.61 19.22 3.76
CA GLN A 71 9.62 18.67 5.11
C GLN A 71 9.43 17.15 5.06
N LEU A 72 8.62 16.66 4.13
CA LEU A 72 8.43 15.23 3.93
C LEU A 72 9.69 14.56 3.38
N GLN A 73 10.37 15.19 2.42
CA GLN A 73 11.64 14.72 1.85
C GLN A 73 12.78 14.65 2.87
N GLN A 74 12.77 15.46 3.93
CA GLN A 74 13.79 15.39 4.99
C GLN A 74 13.64 14.21 5.95
N ILE A 75 12.46 13.58 5.97
CA ILE A 75 12.16 12.43 6.84
C ILE A 75 12.46 11.10 6.11
N LEU A 76 12.63 11.16 4.79
CA LEU A 76 12.85 10.04 3.89
C LEU A 76 14.33 9.87 3.53
#